data_AF-A0A7S2CQW5-F1
#
_entry.id   AF-A0A7S2CQW5-F1
#
_cell.length_a   1.000
_cell.length_b   1.000
_cell.length_c   1.000
_cell.angle_alpha   90.00
_cell.angle_beta   90.00
_cell.angle_gamma   90.00
#
_symmetry.space_group_name_H-M   'P 1'
#
loop_
_entity.id
_entity.type
_entity.pdbx_description
1 polymer ?
#
loop_
_entity_poly.entity_id
_entity_poly.type
_entity_poly.pdbx_seq_one_letter_code
_entity_poly.pdbx_strand_id
1 'polypeptide(L)'
;EWWVEMSGGGASLTNPLASNEASALASSRKLVGELRRRRLATNANQATGGTGRKLRALELFTRHMQLQLLSNPRGAASALDELGECIREVDAMEGGGSKHADGQEGEERPKVGEVIVDLVLSVLVQPSATLRDVGKLVMRSFGDSIGEGAIELLVDVLQREA
;
A
#
# COMPACT_ATOMS: atom_id res chain seq x y z
N GLU A 1 31.87 -13.93 26.02
CA GLU A 1 31.79 -13.16 24.76
C GLU A 1 30.69 -13.76 23.89
N TRP A 2 29.55 -13.09 23.81
CA TRP A 2 28.31 -13.60 23.18
C TRP A 2 28.39 -13.76 21.65
N TRP A 3 29.48 -13.32 21.02
CA TRP A 3 29.67 -13.40 19.57
C TRP A 3 30.20 -14.75 19.07
N VAL A 4 30.80 -15.58 19.94
CA VAL A 4 31.34 -16.90 19.56
C VAL A 4 30.24 -17.98 19.49
N GLU A 5 29.10 -17.78 20.15
CA GLU A 5 27.94 -18.68 20.05
C GLU A 5 27.19 -18.54 18.71
N MET A 6 27.34 -17.40 18.01
CA MET A 6 26.76 -17.18 16.68
C MET A 6 27.55 -17.83 15.53
N SER A 7 28.78 -18.30 15.75
CA SER A 7 29.59 -18.93 14.70
C SER A 7 29.49 -20.45 14.65
N GLY A 8 28.94 -21.09 15.69
CA GLY A 8 28.83 -22.56 15.80
C GLY A 8 27.48 -23.15 15.38
N GLY A 9 26.42 -22.35 15.39
CA GLY A 9 25.12 -22.71 14.84
C GLY A 9 24.88 -21.90 13.59
N GLY A 10 24.83 -22.54 12.43
CA GLY A 10 24.46 -21.89 11.16
C GLY A 10 23.03 -21.38 11.22
N ALA A 11 22.80 -20.26 11.90
CA ALA A 11 21.63 -19.43 11.70
C ALA A 11 21.77 -18.90 10.28
N SER A 12 21.09 -19.55 9.35
CA SER A 12 20.95 -19.08 7.97
C SER A 12 20.40 -17.66 8.03
N LEU A 13 21.25 -16.66 7.78
CA LEU A 13 20.84 -15.25 7.56
C LEU A 13 19.90 -15.11 6.35
N THR A 14 19.71 -16.21 5.63
CA THR A 14 18.75 -16.38 4.55
C THR A 14 17.77 -17.46 4.99
N ASN A 15 16.74 -17.14 5.74
CA ASN A 15 15.56 -17.98 5.65
C ASN A 15 15.01 -17.71 4.24
N PRO A 16 15.12 -18.66 3.29
CA PRO A 16 14.67 -18.39 1.93
C PRO A 16 13.18 -18.08 2.01
N LEU A 17 12.78 -16.97 1.38
CA LEU A 17 11.38 -16.61 1.27
C LEU A 17 10.59 -17.80 0.73
N ALA A 18 9.42 -18.06 1.30
CA ALA A 18 8.49 -19.01 0.74
C ALA A 18 8.13 -18.60 -0.69
N SER A 19 7.70 -19.55 -1.53
CA SER A 19 7.45 -19.30 -2.95
C SER A 19 6.45 -18.15 -3.19
N ASN A 20 5.41 -18.06 -2.36
CA ASN A 20 4.43 -16.96 -2.37
C ASN A 20 5.06 -15.62 -1.97
N GLU A 21 5.89 -15.60 -0.92
CA GLU A 21 6.58 -14.39 -0.46
C GLU A 21 7.57 -13.86 -1.52
N ALA A 22 8.32 -14.76 -2.15
CA ALA A 22 9.22 -14.40 -3.26
C ALA A 22 8.45 -13.83 -4.46
N SER A 23 7.29 -14.42 -4.78
CA SER A 23 6.38 -13.93 -5.83
C SER A 23 5.84 -12.53 -5.50
N ALA A 24 5.30 -12.34 -4.29
CA ALA A 24 4.78 -11.05 -3.82
C ALA A 24 5.88 -9.97 -3.82
N LEU A 25 7.11 -10.32 -3.42
CA LEU A 25 8.25 -9.41 -3.50
C LEU A 25 8.60 -9.03 -4.94
N ALA A 26 8.58 -9.99 -5.87
CA ALA A 26 8.85 -9.72 -7.28
C ALA A 26 7.77 -8.82 -7.92
N SER A 27 6.49 -9.11 -7.66
CA SER A 27 5.35 -8.33 -8.14
C SER A 27 5.37 -6.90 -7.58
N SER A 28 5.58 -6.75 -6.28
CA SER A 28 5.66 -5.42 -5.64
C SER A 28 6.86 -4.61 -6.15
N ARG A 29 8.00 -5.24 -6.50
CA ARG A 29 9.15 -4.54 -7.11
C ARG A 29 8.81 -3.98 -8.48
N LYS A 30 8.04 -4.72 -9.29
CA LYS A 30 7.53 -4.24 -10.58
C LYS A 30 6.61 -3.03 -10.36
N LEU A 31 5.69 -3.12 -9.39
CA LEU A 31 4.77 -2.04 -9.04
C LEU A 31 5.50 -0.75 -8.61
N VAL A 32 6.50 -0.86 -7.73
CA VAL A 32 7.34 0.29 -7.32
C VAL A 32 8.06 0.90 -8.52
N GLY A 33 8.57 0.07 -9.44
CA GLY A 33 9.19 0.53 -10.67
C GLY A 33 8.21 1.33 -11.55
N GLU A 34 6.96 0.88 -11.64
CA GLU A 34 5.89 1.56 -12.37
C GLU A 34 5.47 2.88 -11.72
N LEU A 35 5.19 2.89 -10.42
CA LEU A 35 4.89 4.11 -9.66
C LEU A 35 5.99 5.16 -9.80
N ARG A 36 7.25 4.73 -9.71
CA ARG A 36 8.41 5.62 -9.88
C ARG A 36 8.49 6.19 -11.30
N ARG A 37 8.31 5.35 -12.34
CA ARG A 37 8.32 5.82 -13.74
C ARG A 37 7.22 6.86 -13.97
N ARG A 38 5.99 6.59 -13.51
CA ARG A 38 4.86 7.52 -13.62
C ARG A 38 5.14 8.84 -12.90
N ARG A 39 5.63 8.78 -11.65
CA ARG A 39 5.98 9.98 -10.87
C ARG A 39 7.02 10.85 -11.58
N LEU A 40 8.05 10.23 -12.17
CA LEU A 40 9.07 10.95 -12.93
C LEU A 40 8.48 11.59 -14.20
N ALA A 41 7.58 10.90 -14.89
CA ALA A 41 6.87 11.46 -16.05
C ALA A 41 5.95 12.63 -15.67
N THR A 42 5.21 12.54 -14.55
CA THR A 42 4.39 13.64 -14.01
C THR A 42 5.24 14.88 -13.71
N ASN A 43 6.41 14.68 -13.09
CA ASN A 43 7.35 15.76 -12.78
C ASN A 43 7.93 16.42 -14.05
N ALA A 44 8.20 15.64 -15.10
CA ALA A 44 8.71 16.15 -16.38
C ALA A 44 7.65 16.96 -17.14
N ASN A 45 6.38 16.56 -17.04
CA ASN A 45 5.27 17.21 -17.74
C ASN A 45 4.68 18.43 -17.00
N GLN A 46 5.27 18.86 -15.88
CA GLN A 46 4.73 19.90 -14.98
C GLN A 46 3.26 19.67 -14.58
N ALA A 47 2.78 18.44 -14.70
CA ALA A 47 1.41 18.08 -14.33
C ALA A 47 1.24 18.29 -12.82
N THR A 48 0.02 18.67 -12.44
CA THR A 48 -0.38 19.12 -11.10
C THR A 48 0.39 18.40 -9.98
N GLY A 49 1.07 19.14 -9.11
CA GLY A 49 1.90 18.59 -8.04
C GLY A 49 1.17 17.63 -7.08
N GLY A 50 -0.17 17.58 -7.12
CA GLY A 50 -0.99 16.60 -6.40
C GLY A 50 -0.75 15.15 -6.83
N THR A 51 -0.81 14.85 -8.13
CA THR A 51 -0.63 13.47 -8.63
C THR A 51 0.77 12.94 -8.33
N GLY A 52 1.80 13.78 -8.47
CA GLY A 52 3.18 13.41 -8.11
C GLY A 52 3.34 13.05 -6.62
N ARG A 53 2.62 13.74 -5.73
CA ARG A 53 2.59 13.43 -4.28
C ARG A 53 1.86 12.12 -3.99
N LYS A 54 0.68 11.89 -4.59
CA LYS A 54 -0.08 10.64 -4.49
C LYS A 54 0.77 9.43 -4.91
N LEU A 55 1.38 9.49 -6.10
CA LEU A 55 2.28 8.45 -6.60
C LEU A 55 3.50 8.22 -5.69
N ARG A 56 4.05 9.30 -5.10
CA ARG A 56 5.17 9.18 -4.16
C ARG A 56 4.76 8.49 -2.86
N ALA A 57 3.57 8.82 -2.34
CA ALA A 57 3.07 8.23 -1.11
C ALA A 57 2.83 6.72 -1.30
N LEU A 58 2.18 6.32 -2.39
CA LEU A 58 2.02 4.90 -2.77
C LEU A 58 3.37 4.19 -2.95
N GLU A 59 4.35 4.82 -3.62
CA GLU A 59 5.70 4.26 -3.79
C GLU A 59 6.36 3.96 -2.44
N LEU A 60 6.27 4.88 -1.49
CA LEU A 60 6.85 4.73 -0.16
C LEU A 60 6.13 3.66 0.67
N PHE A 61 4.80 3.59 0.56
CA PHE A 61 3.98 2.60 1.23
C PHE A 61 4.30 1.18 0.76
N THR A 62 4.35 0.95 -0.56
CA THR A 62 4.74 -0.35 -1.11
C THR A 62 6.17 -0.74 -0.71
N ARG A 63 7.12 0.19 -0.70
CA ARG A 63 8.49 -0.09 -0.22
C ARG A 63 8.52 -0.45 1.26
N HIS A 64 7.69 0.18 2.08
CA HIS A 64 7.61 -0.17 3.49
C HIS A 64 7.09 -1.60 3.67
N MET A 65 6.05 -2.00 2.93
CA MET A 65 5.54 -3.37 2.95
C MET A 65 6.58 -4.40 2.47
N GLN A 66 7.40 -4.06 1.47
CA GLN A 66 8.53 -4.90 1.07
C GLN A 66 9.55 -5.10 2.19
N LEU A 67 9.84 -4.04 2.96
CA LEU A 67 10.74 -4.14 4.11
C LEU A 67 10.12 -4.97 5.25
N GLN A 68 8.80 -4.87 5.46
CA GLN A 68 8.08 -5.74 6.40
C GLN A 68 8.18 -7.20 5.96
N LEU A 69 7.92 -7.52 4.69
CA LEU A 69 8.06 -8.88 4.18
C LEU A 69 9.47 -9.46 4.42
N LEU A 70 10.50 -8.65 4.23
CA LEU A 70 11.90 -9.07 4.41
C LEU A 70 12.33 -9.19 5.88
N SER A 71 11.66 -8.52 6.81
CA SER A 71 12.02 -8.49 8.23
C SER A 71 11.12 -9.37 9.10
N ASN A 72 9.84 -9.43 8.77
CA ASN A 72 8.82 -10.26 9.41
C ASN A 72 7.74 -10.65 8.36
N PRO A 73 7.93 -11.77 7.64
CA PRO A 73 7.09 -12.12 6.49
C PRO A 73 5.64 -12.48 6.83
N ARG A 74 5.28 -12.64 8.12
CA ARG A 74 3.95 -13.09 8.55
C ARG A 74 2.85 -12.14 8.03
N GLY A 75 2.03 -12.63 7.11
CA GLY A 75 0.93 -11.89 6.50
C GLY A 75 1.35 -10.81 5.49
N ALA A 76 2.64 -10.50 5.39
CA ALA A 76 3.14 -9.41 4.56
C ALA A 76 3.01 -9.69 3.05
N ALA A 77 3.00 -10.96 2.64
CA ALA A 77 2.80 -11.34 1.23
C ALA A 77 1.36 -11.02 0.79
N SER A 78 0.35 -11.42 1.57
CA SER A 78 -1.07 -11.10 1.30
C SER A 78 -1.29 -9.58 1.26
N ALA A 79 -0.75 -8.87 2.27
CA ALA A 79 -0.86 -7.41 2.35
C ALA A 79 -0.21 -6.70 1.15
N LEU A 80 0.86 -7.26 0.56
CA LEU A 80 1.49 -6.71 -0.64
C LEU A 80 0.65 -6.94 -1.90
N ASP A 81 0.00 -8.09 -2.01
CA ASP A 81 -0.87 -8.42 -3.14
C ASP A 81 -2.14 -7.56 -3.09
N GLU A 82 -2.79 -7.47 -1.93
CA GLU A 82 -3.94 -6.59 -1.65
C GLU A 82 -3.61 -5.13 -1.94
N LEU A 83 -2.48 -4.62 -1.43
CA LEU A 83 -2.00 -3.27 -1.75
C LEU A 83 -1.82 -3.06 -3.26
N GLY A 84 -1.31 -4.08 -3.96
CA GLY A 84 -1.15 -4.03 -5.40
C GLY A 84 -2.48 -3.97 -6.16
N GLU A 85 -3.55 -4.55 -5.60
CA GLU A 85 -4.92 -4.45 -6.11
C GLU A 85 -5.51 -3.07 -5.85
N CYS A 86 -5.45 -2.58 -4.61
CA CYS A 86 -5.94 -1.25 -4.25
C CYS A 86 -5.29 -0.15 -5.11
N ILE A 87 -3.97 -0.23 -5.36
CA ILE A 87 -3.28 0.75 -6.20
C ILE A 87 -3.79 0.71 -7.65
N ARG A 88 -4.01 -0.49 -8.20
CA ARG A 88 -4.54 -0.65 -9.57
C ARG A 88 -5.97 -0.12 -9.67
N GLU A 89 -6.76 -0.30 -8.63
CA GLU A 89 -8.12 0.21 -8.54
C GLU A 89 -8.14 1.74 -8.49
N VAL A 90 -7.33 2.35 -7.62
CA VAL A 90 -7.15 3.81 -7.56
C VAL A 90 -6.70 4.37 -8.92
N ASP A 91 -5.76 3.70 -9.59
CA ASP A 91 -5.29 4.09 -10.91
C ASP A 91 -6.41 4.03 -11.97
N ALA A 92 -7.27 2.99 -11.93
CA ALA A 92 -8.39 2.85 -12.84
C ALA A 92 -9.44 3.96 -12.63
N MET A 93 -9.67 4.35 -11.37
CA MET A 93 -10.60 5.40 -10.99
C MET A 93 -10.09 6.80 -11.36
N GLU A 94 -8.80 7.12 -11.11
CA GLU A 94 -8.22 8.42 -11.47
C GLU A 94 -7.96 8.56 -12.99
N GLY A 95 -7.75 7.46 -13.71
CA GLY A 95 -7.44 7.45 -15.15
C GLY A 95 -8.64 7.63 -16.10
N GLY A 96 -9.85 7.84 -15.60
CA GLY A 96 -11.05 8.02 -16.43
C GLY A 96 -11.47 6.76 -17.21
N GLY A 97 -10.96 5.59 -16.84
CA GLY A 97 -11.24 4.30 -17.47
C GLY A 97 -12.60 3.72 -17.11
N SER A 98 -13.67 4.51 -17.15
CA SER A 98 -15.03 3.97 -17.19
C SER A 98 -15.46 3.85 -18.65
N LYS A 99 -14.98 2.79 -19.33
CA LYS A 99 -15.59 2.33 -20.58
C LYS A 99 -16.23 0.97 -20.33
N HIS A 100 -17.55 1.02 -20.18
CA HIS A 100 -18.54 -0.05 -20.23
C HIS A 100 -18.54 -1.12 -19.12
N ALA A 101 -19.52 -1.00 -18.22
CA ALA A 101 -20.56 -2.01 -18.05
C ALA A 101 -21.80 -1.33 -17.47
N ASP A 102 -22.63 -0.78 -18.37
CA ASP A 102 -24.06 -0.65 -18.14
C ASP A 102 -24.61 -2.09 -18.05
N GLY A 103 -25.21 -2.48 -16.92
CA GLY A 103 -25.84 -3.81 -16.79
C GLY A 103 -25.49 -4.66 -15.56
N GLN A 104 -25.14 -4.09 -14.41
CA GLN A 104 -25.31 -4.80 -13.14
C GLN A 104 -25.77 -3.82 -12.05
N GLU A 105 -27.06 -3.91 -11.74
CA GLU A 105 -27.73 -3.15 -10.70
C GLU A 105 -27.07 -3.41 -9.33
N GLY A 106 -26.66 -2.33 -8.65
CA GLY A 106 -26.75 -2.28 -7.19
C GLY A 106 -25.48 -2.34 -6.33
N GLU A 107 -24.27 -2.51 -6.88
CA GLU A 107 -23.04 -2.35 -6.08
C GLU A 107 -22.41 -0.98 -6.36
N GLU A 108 -22.62 -0.05 -5.42
CA GLU A 108 -21.92 1.24 -5.40
C GLU A 108 -20.42 0.96 -5.30
N ARG A 109 -19.68 1.15 -6.40
CA ARG A 109 -18.23 0.94 -6.41
C ARG A 109 -17.58 1.89 -5.40
N PRO A 110 -16.60 1.41 -4.61
CA PRO A 110 -15.97 2.22 -3.58
C PRO A 110 -15.29 3.44 -4.20
N LYS A 111 -15.33 4.57 -3.50
CA LYS A 111 -14.63 5.80 -3.94
C LYS A 111 -13.13 5.67 -3.66
N VAL A 112 -12.30 6.40 -4.41
CA VAL A 112 -10.83 6.43 -4.19
C VAL A 112 -10.46 6.69 -2.73
N GLY A 113 -11.18 7.61 -2.06
CA GLY A 113 -10.96 7.89 -0.64
C GLY A 113 -11.24 6.70 0.28
N GLU A 114 -12.27 5.91 -0.01
CA GLU A 114 -12.66 4.73 0.77
C GLU A 114 -11.61 3.63 0.63
N VAL A 115 -11.15 3.36 -0.60
CA VAL A 115 -10.07 2.39 -0.87
C VAL A 115 -8.77 2.79 -0.17
N ILE A 116 -8.43 4.08 -0.16
CA ILE A 116 -7.22 4.58 0.51
C ILE A 116 -7.34 4.49 2.04
N VAL A 117 -8.51 4.81 2.60
CA VAL A 117 -8.75 4.69 4.04
C VAL A 117 -8.66 3.23 4.48
N ASP A 118 -9.31 2.32 3.77
CA ASP A 118 -9.27 0.89 4.07
C ASP A 118 -7.83 0.34 4.01
N LEU A 119 -7.08 0.74 2.98
CA LEU A 119 -5.66 0.39 2.82
C LEU A 119 -4.79 0.90 3.99
N VAL A 120 -5.06 2.11 4.49
CA VAL A 120 -4.31 2.67 5.62
C VAL A 120 -4.71 1.99 6.92
N LEU A 121 -5.99 1.72 7.12
CA LEU A 121 -6.50 1.03 8.32
C LEU A 121 -5.95 -0.39 8.44
N SER A 122 -5.85 -1.14 7.35
CA SER A 122 -5.32 -2.52 7.34
C SER A 122 -3.88 -2.61 7.85
N VAL A 123 -3.10 -1.53 7.74
CA VAL A 123 -1.72 -1.49 8.21
C VAL A 123 -1.52 -0.77 9.55
N LEU A 124 -2.43 0.15 9.93
CA LEU A 124 -2.30 0.91 11.18
C LEU A 124 -2.42 0.04 12.44
N VAL A 125 -2.99 -1.16 12.33
CA VAL A 125 -3.04 -2.18 13.37
C VAL A 125 -1.62 -2.65 13.78
N GLN A 126 -0.60 -2.41 12.95
CA GLN A 126 0.77 -2.82 13.26
C GLN A 126 1.52 -1.83 14.17
N PRO A 127 2.41 -2.30 15.08
CA PRO A 127 3.10 -1.45 16.06
C PRO A 127 4.16 -0.48 15.48
N SER A 128 4.39 -0.45 14.18
CA SER A 128 5.46 0.31 13.52
C SER A 128 5.19 1.83 13.46
N ALA A 129 6.02 2.63 14.15
CA ALA A 129 5.95 4.09 14.08
C ALA A 129 6.17 4.63 12.66
N THR A 130 7.13 4.06 11.94
CA THR A 130 7.42 4.40 10.55
C THR A 130 6.23 4.11 9.64
N LEU A 131 5.53 2.99 9.85
CA LEU A 131 4.34 2.64 9.08
C LEU A 131 3.20 3.62 9.31
N ARG A 132 2.99 4.04 10.55
CA ARG A 132 2.02 5.10 10.89
C ARG A 132 2.36 6.41 10.18
N ASP A 133 3.62 6.78 10.10
CA ASP A 133 4.04 8.00 9.42
C ASP A 133 3.88 7.93 7.89
N VAL A 134 4.14 6.76 7.29
CA VAL A 134 3.84 6.54 5.86
C VAL A 134 2.33 6.51 5.62
N GLY A 135 1.53 5.90 6.50
CA GLY A 135 0.06 5.93 6.45
C GLY A 135 -0.49 7.35 6.52
N LYS A 136 0.02 8.19 7.43
CA LYS A 136 -0.31 9.63 7.49
C LYS A 136 0.07 10.35 6.19
N LEU A 137 1.21 10.01 5.58
CA LEU A 137 1.63 10.60 4.31
C LEU A 137 0.67 10.23 3.16
N VAL A 138 0.20 8.98 3.11
CA VAL A 138 -0.82 8.52 2.16
C VAL A 138 -2.12 9.30 2.39
N MET A 139 -2.65 9.31 3.61
CA MET A 139 -3.87 10.06 3.96
C MET A 139 -3.78 11.54 3.59
N ARG A 140 -2.65 12.20 3.86
CA ARG A 140 -2.44 13.61 3.48
C ARG A 140 -2.37 13.82 1.98
N SER A 141 -1.80 12.86 1.25
CA SER A 141 -1.64 12.96 -0.20
C SER A 141 -2.96 12.78 -0.95
N PHE A 142 -3.90 12.03 -0.36
CA PHE A 142 -5.23 11.74 -0.89
C PHE A 142 -6.35 12.50 -0.15
N GLY A 143 -6.01 13.52 0.64
CA GLY A 143 -7.00 14.22 1.47
C GLY A 143 -8.12 14.90 0.67
N ASP A 144 -7.85 15.26 -0.59
CA ASP A 144 -8.81 15.78 -1.56
C ASP A 144 -9.83 14.72 -2.03
N SER A 145 -9.51 13.44 -1.85
CA SER A 145 -10.34 12.30 -2.27
C SER A 145 -11.12 11.69 -1.10
N ILE A 146 -10.92 12.14 0.15
CA ILE A 146 -11.63 11.65 1.33
C ILE A 146 -13.03 12.27 1.38
N GLY A 147 -14.04 11.44 1.10
CA GLY A 147 -15.46 11.79 1.21
C GLY A 147 -16.11 11.24 2.48
N GLU A 148 -17.41 11.44 2.61
CA GLU A 148 -18.22 11.03 3.77
C GLU A 148 -18.09 9.53 4.10
N GLY A 149 -18.23 8.64 3.11
CA GLY A 149 -18.06 7.19 3.32
C GLY A 149 -16.67 6.79 3.83
N ALA A 150 -15.62 7.50 3.41
CA ALA A 150 -14.27 7.28 3.92
C ALA A 150 -14.12 7.71 5.38
N ILE A 151 -14.88 8.73 5.82
CA ILE A 151 -14.93 9.16 7.22
C ILE A 151 -15.72 8.16 8.06
N GLU A 152 -16.84 7.65 7.54
CA GLU A 152 -17.63 6.60 8.20
C GLU A 152 -16.78 5.36 8.50
N LEU A 153 -15.97 4.90 7.53
CA LEU A 153 -15.03 3.78 7.75
C LEU A 153 -14.06 4.04 8.92
N LEU A 154 -13.57 5.27 9.08
CA LEU A 154 -12.71 5.64 10.22
C LEU A 154 -13.48 5.62 11.54
N VAL A 155 -14.72 6.12 11.54
CA VAL A 155 -15.58 6.15 12.73
C VAL A 155 -15.97 4.74 13.16
N ASP A 156 -16.27 3.85 12.22
CA ASP A 156 -16.62 2.45 12.49
C ASP A 156 -15.50 1.71 13.23
N VAL A 157 -14.24 1.97 12.86
CA VAL A 157 -13.10 1.41 13.59
C VAL A 157 -13.03 1.95 15.02
N LEU A 158 -13.25 3.25 15.22
CA LEU A 158 -13.24 3.86 16.56
C LEU A 158 -14.37 3.33 17.46
N GLN A 159 -15.54 3.04 16.88
CA GLN A 159 -16.67 2.48 17.62
C GLN A 159 -16.47 1.02 18.01
N ARG A 160 -15.70 0.25 17.22
CA ARG A 160 -15.38 -1.16 17.53
C ARG A 160 -14.36 -1.32 18.66
N GLU A 161 -13.58 -0.27 18.94
CA GLU A 161 -12.55 -0.23 19.99
C GLU A 161 -13.05 0.43 21.30
N ALA A 162 -14.30 0.91 21.34
CA ALA A 162 -14.94 1.55 22.50
C ALA A 162 -15.87 0.57 23.24
#